data_AF-A0A1A3R0K4-F1
#
_entry.id   AF-A0A1A3R0K4-F1
#
_cell.length_a   1.000
_cell.length_b   1.000
_cell.length_c   1.000
_cell.angle_alpha   90.00
_cell.angle_beta   90.00
_cell.angle_gamma   90.00
#
_symmetry.space_group_name_H-M   'P 1'
#
loop_
_entity.id
_entity.type
_entity.pdbx_description
1 polymer ?
#
loop_
_entity_poly.entity_id
_entity_poly.type
_entity_poly.pdbx_seq_one_letter_code
_entity_poly.pdbx_strand_id
1 'polypeptide(L)'
;MPTWEWILIGASVVIVIAAVLVAATVANSRRKTRRLKQHYGAEYERLVSEAGGQQAAEKELIARERKREKLDIVPLRPAARSDFTTRWQQVQTRFVDDPATAVGVADRLVTDVMHERGYPVDDFDERAADISVDHPQIVQNYRAAHGIHVSQERGDVSTEQLREAFVHYRALFEKLLETTAENDTSKERSA
;
A
#
# COMPACT_ATOMS: atom_id res chain seq x y z
N MET A 1 -52.34 36.35 8.57
CA MET A 1 -51.03 35.81 8.18
C MET A 1 -50.46 36.73 7.12
N PRO A 2 -49.80 37.81 7.53
CA PRO A 2 -49.22 38.75 6.59
C PRO A 2 -48.05 38.09 5.81
N THR A 3 -47.93 38.42 4.53
CA THR A 3 -47.07 37.72 3.54
C THR A 3 -45.58 37.67 3.89
N TRP A 4 -45.09 38.61 4.71
CA TRP A 4 -43.71 38.64 5.21
C TRP A 4 -43.38 37.46 6.14
N GLU A 5 -44.35 36.89 6.87
CA GLU A 5 -44.13 35.71 7.71
C GLU A 5 -43.75 34.49 6.87
N TRP A 6 -44.43 34.28 5.74
CA TRP A 6 -44.11 33.19 4.80
C TRP A 6 -42.75 33.36 4.12
N ILE A 7 -42.35 34.62 3.84
CA ILE A 7 -41.03 34.92 3.28
C ILE A 7 -39.93 34.60 4.29
N LEU A 8 -40.11 34.95 5.58
CA LEU A 8 -39.15 34.64 6.64
C LEU A 8 -39.06 33.13 6.90
N ILE A 9 -40.18 32.41 6.90
CA ILE A 9 -40.20 30.95 7.03
C ILE A 9 -39.48 30.29 5.85
N GLY A 10 -39.80 30.70 4.62
CA GLY A 10 -39.12 30.19 3.42
C GLY A 10 -37.60 30.43 3.46
N ALA A 11 -37.17 31.63 3.82
CA ALA A 11 -35.75 31.98 3.92
C ALA A 11 -35.02 31.15 5.00
N SER A 12 -35.65 30.95 6.17
CA SER A 12 -35.05 30.15 7.25
C SER A 12 -34.91 28.68 6.85
N VAL A 13 -35.90 28.10 6.17
CA VAL A 13 -35.82 26.72 5.65
C VAL A 13 -34.66 26.56 4.66
N VAL A 14 -34.47 27.51 3.73
CA VAL A 14 -33.36 27.47 2.77
C VAL A 14 -32.00 27.53 3.47
N ILE A 15 -31.85 28.40 4.48
CA ILE A 15 -30.62 28.51 5.27
C ILE A 15 -30.32 27.21 6.03
N VAL A 16 -31.34 26.61 6.65
CA VAL A 16 -31.19 25.33 7.36
C VAL A 16 -30.78 24.22 6.40
N ILE A 17 -31.40 24.12 5.23
CA ILE A 17 -31.04 23.13 4.20
C ILE A 17 -29.59 23.34 3.75
N ALA A 18 -29.19 24.59 3.46
CA ALA A 18 -27.82 24.90 3.07
C ALA A 18 -26.81 24.52 4.17
N ALA A 19 -27.10 24.84 5.43
CA ALA A 19 -26.25 24.48 6.56
C ALA A 19 -26.12 22.96 6.73
N VAL A 20 -27.21 22.20 6.57
CA VAL A 20 -27.20 20.74 6.63
C VAL A 20 -26.36 20.14 5.50
N LEU A 21 -26.48 20.67 4.27
CA LEU A 21 -25.66 20.21 3.13
C LEU A 21 -24.17 20.47 3.36
N VAL A 22 -23.80 21.65 3.88
CA VAL A 22 -22.41 21.97 4.23
C VAL A 22 -21.91 21.06 5.36
N ALA A 23 -22.71 20.87 6.42
CA ALA A 23 -22.34 19.98 7.52
C ALA A 23 -22.14 18.53 7.04
N ALA A 24 -23.01 18.03 6.18
CA ALA A 24 -22.93 16.68 5.62
C ALA A 24 -21.67 16.49 4.75
N THR A 25 -21.36 17.46 3.87
CA THR A 25 -20.16 17.40 3.01
C THR A 25 -18.87 17.43 3.83
N VAL A 26 -18.79 18.29 4.85
CA VAL A 26 -17.64 18.38 5.76
C VAL A 26 -17.51 17.12 6.62
N ALA A 27 -18.62 16.56 7.12
CA ALA A 27 -18.58 15.32 7.88
C ALA A 27 -18.09 14.15 7.02
N ASN A 28 -18.55 14.05 5.77
CA ASN A 28 -18.15 13.00 4.86
C ASN A 28 -16.67 13.11 4.45
N SER A 29 -16.18 14.31 4.17
CA SER A 29 -14.76 14.52 3.84
C SER A 29 -13.85 14.12 5.00
N ARG A 30 -14.18 14.53 6.23
CA ARG A 30 -13.42 14.15 7.43
C ARG A 30 -13.37 12.64 7.65
N ARG A 31 -14.48 11.93 7.43
CA ARG A 31 -14.54 10.46 7.55
C ARG A 31 -13.63 9.81 6.52
N LYS A 32 -13.66 10.29 5.28
CA LYS A 32 -12.84 9.77 4.18
C LYS A 32 -11.35 9.98 4.43
N THR A 33 -10.95 11.20 4.79
CA THR A 33 -9.57 11.51 5.20
C THR A 33 -9.13 10.60 6.33
N ARG A 34 -9.97 10.43 7.37
CA ARG A 34 -9.64 9.58 8.52
C ARG A 34 -9.43 8.13 8.11
N ARG A 35 -10.29 7.59 7.24
CA ARG A 35 -10.12 6.23 6.68
C ARG A 35 -8.79 6.10 5.96
N LEU A 36 -8.47 7.03 5.05
CA LEU A 36 -7.23 6.99 4.28
C LEU A 36 -6.00 7.09 5.20
N LYS A 37 -6.01 8.02 6.16
CA LYS A 37 -4.93 8.17 7.13
C LYS A 37 -4.77 6.94 8.03
N GLN A 38 -5.87 6.31 8.45
CA GLN A 38 -5.84 5.10 9.27
C GLN A 38 -5.32 3.88 8.49
N HIS A 39 -5.72 3.75 7.21
CA HIS A 39 -5.31 2.64 6.37
C HIS A 39 -3.85 2.79 5.92
N TYR A 40 -3.52 3.92 5.30
CA TYR A 40 -2.20 4.16 4.69
C TYR A 40 -1.13 4.60 5.70
N GLY A 41 -1.50 5.22 6.82
CA GLY A 41 -0.56 5.64 7.85
C GLY A 41 0.53 6.56 7.31
N ALA A 42 1.78 6.11 7.36
CA ALA A 42 2.93 6.88 6.88
C ALA A 42 2.93 7.07 5.35
N GLU A 43 2.31 6.17 4.57
CA GLU A 43 2.16 6.37 3.12
C GLU A 43 1.29 7.57 2.79
N TYR A 44 0.27 7.83 3.63
CA TYR A 44 -0.55 9.03 3.50
C TYR A 44 0.31 10.28 3.73
N GLU A 45 1.08 10.33 4.82
CA GLU A 45 1.90 11.49 5.15
C GLU A 45 2.98 11.74 4.08
N ARG A 46 3.61 10.67 3.57
CA ARG A 46 4.58 10.75 2.46
C ARG A 46 3.95 11.36 1.20
N LEU A 47 2.78 10.86 0.78
CA LEU A 47 2.09 11.39 -0.40
C LEU A 47 1.62 12.83 -0.21
N VAL A 48 1.25 13.23 1.01
CA VAL A 48 0.91 14.63 1.29
C VAL A 48 2.12 15.54 1.07
N SER A 49 3.31 15.11 1.52
CA SER A 49 4.57 15.83 1.29
C SER A 49 4.98 15.84 -0.18
N GLU A 50 4.87 14.72 -0.90
CA GLU A 50 5.26 14.61 -2.31
C GLU A 50 4.30 15.31 -3.27
N ALA A 51 2.98 15.16 -3.06
CA ALA A 51 1.95 15.70 -3.95
C ALA A 51 1.61 17.17 -3.69
N GLY A 52 2.26 17.82 -2.71
CA GLY A 52 2.06 19.22 -2.38
C GLY A 52 0.74 19.55 -1.69
N GLY A 53 0.08 18.55 -1.06
CA GLY A 53 -1.11 18.78 -0.26
C GLY A 53 -2.04 17.58 -0.11
N GLN A 54 -2.90 17.68 0.90
CA GLN A 54 -3.86 16.64 1.28
C GLN A 54 -4.80 16.23 0.14
N GLN A 55 -5.37 17.19 -0.58
CA GLN A 55 -6.36 16.88 -1.61
C GLN A 55 -5.76 16.10 -2.79
N ALA A 56 -4.52 16.40 -3.17
CA ALA A 56 -3.81 15.70 -4.23
C ALA A 56 -3.45 14.27 -3.80
N ALA A 57 -2.90 14.11 -2.60
CA ALA A 57 -2.58 12.81 -2.01
C ALA A 57 -3.81 11.91 -1.88
N GLU A 58 -4.93 12.42 -1.38
CA GLU A 58 -6.17 11.65 -1.27
C GLU A 58 -6.71 11.23 -2.64
N LYS A 59 -6.65 12.11 -3.65
CA LYS A 59 -7.08 11.79 -5.01
C LYS A 59 -6.26 10.66 -5.61
N GLU A 60 -4.94 10.70 -5.42
CA GLU A 60 -4.00 9.69 -5.87
C GLU A 60 -4.27 8.34 -5.18
N LEU A 61 -4.41 8.32 -3.85
CA LEU A 61 -4.72 7.09 -3.10
C LEU A 61 -6.02 6.41 -3.58
N ILE A 62 -7.06 7.20 -3.86
CA ILE A 62 -8.32 6.67 -4.38
C ILE A 62 -8.15 6.15 -5.80
N ALA A 63 -7.33 6.81 -6.63
CA ALA A 63 -7.04 6.32 -7.97
C ALA A 63 -6.35 4.96 -7.92
N ARG A 64 -5.41 4.77 -6.98
CA ARG A 64 -4.75 3.48 -6.72
C ARG A 64 -5.72 2.41 -6.26
N GLU A 65 -6.61 2.72 -5.31
CA GLU A 65 -7.67 1.79 -4.88
C GLU A 65 -8.53 1.32 -6.06
N ARG A 66 -8.97 2.26 -6.91
CA ARG A 66 -9.77 1.95 -8.11
C ARG A 66 -9.01 1.16 -9.16
N LYS A 67 -7.69 1.39 -9.29
CA LYS A 67 -6.83 0.60 -10.18
C LYS A 67 -6.73 -0.82 -9.63
N ARG A 68 -6.50 -0.95 -8.32
CA ARG A 68 -6.40 -2.22 -7.63
C ARG A 68 -7.68 -3.05 -7.74
N GLU A 69 -8.86 -2.45 -7.64
CA GLU A 69 -10.14 -3.14 -7.84
C GLU A 69 -10.28 -3.83 -9.21
N LYS A 70 -9.47 -3.43 -10.20
CA LYS A 70 -9.44 -4.03 -11.55
C LYS A 70 -8.38 -5.12 -11.72
N LEU A 71 -7.48 -5.27 -10.74
CA LEU A 71 -6.41 -6.27 -10.77
C LEU A 71 -6.92 -7.57 -10.15
N ASP A 72 -6.67 -8.69 -10.83
CA ASP A 72 -6.97 -10.01 -10.30
C ASP A 72 -5.81 -10.49 -9.41
N ILE A 73 -5.82 -10.02 -8.16
CA ILE A 73 -4.75 -10.33 -7.22
C ILE A 73 -5.12 -11.57 -6.42
N VAL A 74 -4.46 -12.67 -6.75
CA VAL A 74 -4.78 -14.00 -6.21
C VAL A 74 -3.76 -14.45 -5.16
N PRO A 75 -4.19 -15.26 -4.17
CA PRO A 75 -3.26 -15.97 -3.30
C PRO A 75 -2.38 -16.93 -4.09
N LEU A 76 -1.15 -17.14 -3.64
CA LEU A 76 -0.24 -18.11 -4.26
C LEU A 76 -0.77 -19.54 -4.07
N ARG A 77 -0.63 -20.35 -5.12
CA ARG A 77 -0.86 -21.79 -5.01
C ARG A 77 0.14 -22.41 -4.02
N PRO A 78 -0.24 -23.46 -3.25
CA PRO A 78 0.65 -24.07 -2.27
C PRO A 78 2.01 -24.52 -2.84
N ALA A 79 2.02 -25.05 -4.06
CA ALA A 79 3.25 -25.46 -4.75
C ALA A 79 4.17 -24.26 -5.04
N ALA A 80 3.63 -23.15 -5.57
CA ALA A 80 4.40 -21.93 -5.84
C ALA A 80 4.94 -21.33 -4.54
N ARG A 81 4.13 -21.30 -3.48
CA ARG A 81 4.58 -20.86 -2.14
C ARG A 81 5.75 -21.70 -1.63
N SER A 82 5.69 -23.02 -1.77
CA SER A 82 6.79 -23.91 -1.37
C SER A 82 8.06 -23.63 -2.16
N ASP A 83 7.95 -23.48 -3.49
CA ASP A 83 9.09 -23.16 -4.36
C ASP A 83 9.74 -21.83 -3.97
N PHE A 84 8.95 -20.76 -3.83
CA PHE A 84 9.45 -19.46 -3.41
C PHE A 84 10.11 -19.50 -2.03
N THR A 85 9.55 -20.28 -1.09
CA THR A 85 10.14 -20.46 0.25
C THR A 85 11.52 -21.11 0.16
N THR A 86 11.68 -22.15 -0.66
CA THR A 86 12.97 -22.80 -0.88
C THR A 86 13.97 -21.86 -1.55
N ARG A 87 13.53 -21.11 -2.57
CA ARG A 87 14.37 -20.09 -3.23
C ARG A 87 14.82 -19.03 -2.22
N TRP A 88 13.93 -18.55 -1.36
CA TRP A 88 14.28 -17.58 -0.32
C TRP A 88 15.37 -18.09 0.62
N GLN A 89 15.27 -19.35 1.08
CA GLN A 89 16.29 -19.98 1.92
C GLN A 89 17.67 -20.02 1.24
N GLN A 90 17.72 -20.29 -0.06
CA GLN A 90 18.97 -20.26 -0.81
C GLN A 90 19.58 -18.85 -0.86
N VAL A 91 18.75 -17.81 -1.00
CA VAL A 91 19.21 -16.41 -0.93
C VAL A 91 19.76 -16.09 0.46
N GLN A 92 19.10 -16.53 1.52
CA GLN A 92 19.58 -16.33 2.90
C GLN A 92 20.94 -16.98 3.14
N THR A 93 21.16 -18.20 2.65
CA THR A 93 22.49 -18.85 2.74
C THR A 93 23.54 -18.03 1.99
N ARG A 94 23.23 -17.59 0.75
CA ARG A 94 24.16 -16.79 -0.04
C ARG A 94 24.48 -15.43 0.59
N PHE A 95 23.54 -14.83 1.32
CA PHE A 95 23.75 -13.53 1.98
C PHE A 95 24.94 -13.56 2.96
N VAL A 96 25.26 -14.70 3.55
CA VAL A 96 26.40 -14.83 4.48
C VAL A 96 27.73 -14.62 3.75
N ASP A 97 27.86 -15.15 2.54
CA ASP A 97 29.11 -15.13 1.77
C ASP A 97 29.18 -13.93 0.81
N ASP A 98 28.03 -13.55 0.23
CA ASP A 98 27.89 -12.46 -0.75
C ASP A 98 26.60 -11.67 -0.51
N PRO A 99 26.62 -10.70 0.44
CA PRO A 99 25.48 -9.86 0.77
C PRO A 99 24.96 -9.05 -0.42
N ALA A 100 25.88 -8.54 -1.25
CA ALA A 100 25.58 -7.65 -2.36
C ALA A 100 24.76 -8.38 -3.44
N THR A 101 25.19 -9.57 -3.84
CA THR A 101 24.44 -10.39 -4.79
C THR A 101 23.12 -10.86 -4.18
N ALA A 102 23.12 -11.25 -2.90
CA ALA A 102 21.92 -11.75 -2.25
C ALA A 102 20.79 -10.71 -2.16
N VAL A 103 21.09 -9.44 -1.89
CA VAL A 103 20.09 -8.36 -1.88
C VAL A 103 19.44 -8.18 -3.27
N GLY A 104 20.23 -8.19 -4.35
CA GLY A 104 19.68 -8.10 -5.70
C GLY A 104 18.89 -9.35 -6.14
N VAL A 105 19.19 -10.53 -5.59
CA VAL A 105 18.36 -11.73 -5.79
C VAL A 105 17.08 -11.65 -4.96
N ALA A 106 17.12 -11.07 -3.75
CA ALA A 106 15.95 -10.87 -2.91
C ALA A 106 14.94 -9.91 -3.54
N ASP A 107 15.39 -8.79 -4.11
CA ASP A 107 14.53 -7.85 -4.86
C ASP A 107 13.80 -8.56 -6.01
N ARG A 108 14.55 -9.30 -6.84
CA ARG A 108 13.96 -10.10 -7.94
C ARG A 108 12.99 -11.16 -7.44
N LEU A 109 13.31 -11.85 -6.35
CA LEU A 109 12.43 -12.87 -5.79
C LEU A 109 11.11 -12.28 -5.28
N VAL A 110 11.16 -11.12 -4.62
CA VAL A 110 9.95 -10.36 -4.24
C VAL A 110 9.16 -9.94 -5.47
N THR A 111 9.83 -9.51 -6.52
CA THR A 111 9.23 -9.16 -7.82
C THR A 111 8.48 -10.34 -8.43
N ASP A 112 9.11 -11.52 -8.48
CA ASP A 112 8.51 -12.74 -9.01
C ASP A 112 7.25 -13.13 -8.22
N VAL A 113 7.28 -13.01 -6.89
CA VAL A 113 6.10 -13.29 -6.06
C VAL A 113 4.96 -12.31 -6.34
N MET A 114 5.27 -11.02 -6.47
CA MET A 114 4.27 -10.01 -6.83
C MET A 114 3.64 -10.32 -8.20
N HIS A 115 4.46 -10.69 -9.18
CA HIS A 115 3.99 -11.06 -10.51
C HIS A 115 3.09 -12.31 -10.49
N GLU A 116 3.48 -13.40 -9.81
CA GLU A 116 2.64 -14.62 -9.69
C GLU A 116 1.31 -14.31 -8.97
N ARG A 117 1.28 -13.31 -8.10
CA ARG A 117 0.06 -12.83 -7.45
C ARG A 117 -0.78 -11.90 -8.31
N GLY A 118 -0.32 -11.45 -9.47
CA GLY A 118 -1.06 -10.57 -10.39
C GLY A 118 -0.81 -9.08 -10.20
N TYR A 119 0.22 -8.67 -9.46
CA TYR A 119 0.63 -7.27 -9.41
C TYR A 119 1.39 -6.86 -10.67
N PRO A 120 1.20 -5.61 -11.16
CA PRO A 120 2.10 -5.01 -12.15
C PRO A 120 3.53 -4.90 -11.58
N VAL A 121 4.53 -5.23 -12.38
CA VAL A 121 5.94 -5.29 -11.93
C VAL A 121 6.92 -4.50 -12.79
N ASP A 122 6.44 -3.74 -13.78
CA ASP A 122 7.28 -3.06 -14.77
C ASP A 122 8.17 -1.97 -14.13
N ASP A 123 7.54 -1.02 -13.43
CA ASP A 123 8.23 0.08 -12.74
C ASP A 123 8.17 -0.10 -11.22
N PHE A 124 9.26 0.25 -10.53
CA PHE A 124 9.35 0.11 -9.08
C PHE A 124 8.35 1.01 -8.35
N ASP A 125 8.27 2.28 -8.75
CA ASP A 125 7.41 3.26 -8.06
C ASP A 125 5.93 2.91 -8.26
N GLU A 126 5.56 2.47 -9.46
CA GLU A 126 4.21 2.00 -9.76
C GLU A 126 3.84 0.74 -8.96
N ARG A 127 4.72 -0.26 -8.93
CA ARG A 127 4.52 -1.48 -8.14
C ARG A 127 4.45 -1.20 -6.64
N ALA A 128 5.33 -0.34 -6.13
CA ALA A 128 5.29 0.09 -4.74
C ALA A 128 3.98 0.86 -4.44
N ALA A 129 3.49 1.66 -5.39
CA ALA A 129 2.18 2.30 -5.27
C ALA A 129 1.03 1.29 -5.22
N ASP A 130 1.04 0.28 -6.10
CA ASP A 130 -0.03 -0.73 -6.18
C ASP A 130 -0.06 -1.63 -4.93
N ILE A 131 1.10 -2.06 -4.42
CA ILE A 131 1.15 -2.86 -3.18
C ILE A 131 0.79 -2.06 -1.93
N SER A 132 0.99 -0.74 -1.93
CA SER A 132 0.63 0.11 -0.78
C SER A 132 -0.87 0.08 -0.47
N VAL A 133 -1.71 -0.26 -1.45
CA VAL A 133 -3.16 -0.41 -1.25
C VAL A 133 -3.49 -1.57 -0.31
N ASP A 134 -2.77 -2.69 -0.42
CA ASP A 134 -2.98 -3.88 0.39
C ASP A 134 -2.11 -3.96 1.63
N HIS A 135 -0.87 -3.48 1.50
CA HIS A 135 0.15 -3.63 2.50
C HIS A 135 0.81 -2.27 2.81
N PRO A 136 0.04 -1.27 3.26
CA PRO A 136 0.54 0.09 3.48
C PRO A 136 1.62 0.16 4.57
N GLN A 137 1.65 -0.77 5.52
CA GLN A 137 2.64 -0.76 6.58
C GLN A 137 4.00 -1.30 6.10
N ILE A 138 4.02 -2.23 5.13
CA ILE A 138 5.25 -2.90 4.69
C ILE A 138 5.91 -2.22 3.49
N VAL A 139 5.17 -1.43 2.72
CA VAL A 139 5.69 -0.79 1.51
C VAL A 139 6.84 0.20 1.81
N GLN A 140 6.87 0.79 3.01
CA GLN A 140 8.00 1.63 3.42
C GLN A 140 9.30 0.84 3.48
N ASN A 141 9.27 -0.37 4.07
CA ASN A 141 10.41 -1.27 4.09
C ASN A 141 10.85 -1.61 2.66
N TYR A 142 9.88 -1.85 1.77
CA TYR A 142 10.17 -2.13 0.37
C TYR A 142 10.89 -0.98 -0.33
N ARG A 143 10.42 0.28 -0.15
CA ARG A 143 11.11 1.46 -0.69
C ARG A 143 12.48 1.69 -0.09
N ALA A 144 12.64 1.49 1.22
CA ALA A 144 13.94 1.57 1.87
C ALA A 144 14.92 0.54 1.30
N ALA A 145 14.50 -0.72 1.17
CA ALA A 145 15.32 -1.80 0.61
C ALA A 145 15.74 -1.52 -0.84
N HIS A 146 14.80 -1.04 -1.66
CA HIS A 146 15.08 -0.72 -3.05
C HIS A 146 16.01 0.49 -3.20
N GLY A 147 15.84 1.52 -2.38
CA GLY A 147 16.76 2.67 -2.36
C GLY A 147 18.20 2.24 -2.04
N ILE A 148 18.38 1.30 -1.11
CA ILE A 148 19.69 0.72 -0.80
C ILE A 148 20.21 -0.11 -1.99
N HIS A 149 19.38 -0.95 -2.60
CA HIS A 149 19.76 -1.76 -3.76
C HIS A 149 20.22 -0.90 -4.95
N VAL A 150 19.49 0.15 -5.31
CA VAL A 150 19.86 1.07 -6.39
C VAL A 150 21.16 1.83 -6.06
N SER A 151 21.38 2.16 -4.79
CA SER A 151 22.62 2.81 -4.33
C SER A 151 23.83 1.87 -4.40
N GLN A 152 23.61 0.56 -4.22
CA GLN A 152 24.65 -0.47 -4.30
C GLN A 152 25.23 -0.56 -5.71
N GLU A 153 24.40 -0.41 -6.75
CA GLU A 153 24.85 -0.37 -8.14
C GLU A 153 25.82 0.79 -8.42
N ARG A 154 25.78 1.84 -7.58
CA ARG A 154 26.67 3.00 -7.64
C ARG A 154 27.91 2.86 -6.75
N GLY A 155 28.02 1.77 -5.97
CA GLY A 155 29.16 1.47 -5.10
C GLY A 155 29.12 2.10 -3.70
N ASP A 156 28.03 2.79 -3.34
CA ASP A 156 27.96 3.64 -2.14
C ASP A 156 27.21 2.98 -0.96
N VAL A 157 27.39 1.68 -0.72
CA VAL A 157 26.62 0.95 0.29
C VAL A 157 27.49 0.08 1.18
N SER A 158 27.34 0.26 2.50
CA SER A 158 27.98 -0.56 3.53
C SER A 158 27.30 -1.92 3.70
N THR A 159 28.04 -2.90 4.22
CA THR A 159 27.49 -4.25 4.52
C THR A 159 26.31 -4.22 5.49
N GLU A 160 26.26 -3.25 6.40
CA GLU A 160 25.15 -3.10 7.34
C GLU A 160 23.88 -2.59 6.65
N GLN A 161 23.99 -1.66 5.70
CA GLN A 161 22.85 -1.26 4.87
C GLN A 161 22.35 -2.43 4.02
N LEU A 162 23.24 -3.29 3.50
CA LEU A 162 22.82 -4.51 2.80
C LEU A 162 22.04 -5.45 3.72
N ARG A 163 22.44 -5.59 4.99
CA ARG A 163 21.70 -6.35 6.00
C ARG A 163 20.30 -5.76 6.23
N GLU A 164 20.21 -4.45 6.38
CA GLU A 164 18.93 -3.75 6.56
C GLU A 164 18.00 -3.96 5.36
N ALA A 165 18.49 -3.76 4.13
CA ALA A 165 17.74 -4.01 2.90
C ALA A 165 17.24 -5.46 2.82
N PHE A 166 18.09 -6.43 3.17
CA PHE A 166 17.73 -7.84 3.17
C PHE A 166 16.60 -8.15 4.17
N VAL A 167 16.65 -7.58 5.37
CA VAL A 167 15.59 -7.72 6.37
C VAL A 167 14.27 -7.11 5.87
N HIS A 168 14.33 -5.96 5.21
CA HIS A 168 13.16 -5.31 4.65
C HIS A 168 12.52 -6.12 3.51
N TYR A 169 13.32 -6.67 2.58
CA TYR A 169 12.81 -7.59 1.56
C TYR A 169 12.19 -8.84 2.18
N ARG A 170 12.80 -9.40 3.23
CA ARG A 170 12.25 -10.57 3.94
C ARG A 170 10.87 -10.30 4.51
N ALA A 171 10.71 -9.17 5.19
CA ALA A 171 9.45 -8.83 5.84
C ALA A 171 8.32 -8.66 4.81
N LEU A 172 8.61 -8.08 3.64
CA LEU A 172 7.67 -8.01 2.54
C LEU A 172 7.39 -9.40 1.94
N PHE A 173 8.42 -10.20 1.68
CA PHE A 173 8.29 -11.55 1.15
C PHE A 173 7.39 -12.43 2.02
N GLU A 174 7.63 -12.46 3.34
CA GLU A 174 6.81 -13.18 4.30
C GLU A 174 5.35 -12.73 4.25
N LYS A 175 5.11 -11.41 4.19
CA LYS A 175 3.74 -10.87 4.10
C LYS A 175 3.04 -11.28 2.81
N LEU A 176 3.78 -11.33 1.70
CA LEU A 176 3.26 -11.77 0.41
C LEU A 176 2.91 -13.27 0.38
N LEU A 177 3.58 -14.09 1.18
CA LEU A 177 3.25 -15.51 1.33
C LEU A 177 2.07 -15.76 2.30
N GLU A 178 1.88 -14.90 3.30
CA GLU A 178 0.86 -15.07 4.35
C GLU A 178 -0.59 -14.84 3.90
N THR A 179 -0.84 -14.03 2.86
CA THR A 179 -2.19 -13.54 2.47
C THR A 179 -3.18 -14.64 2.02
N THR A 180 -2.85 -15.92 2.19
CA THR A 180 -3.76 -17.07 1.99
C THR A 180 -4.45 -17.50 3.30
N ALA A 181 -3.78 -17.41 4.45
CA ALA A 181 -4.27 -18.02 5.69
C ALA A 181 -5.53 -17.32 6.26
N GLU A 182 -5.67 -16.02 6.01
CA GLU A 182 -6.83 -15.23 6.47
C GLU A 182 -8.08 -15.47 5.61
N ASN A 183 -7.89 -15.87 4.35
CA ASN A 183 -8.97 -16.15 3.41
C ASN A 183 -9.54 -17.57 3.54
N ASP A 184 -8.72 -18.58 3.87
CA ASP A 184 -9.22 -19.94 4.16
C ASP A 184 -9.95 -20.02 5.51
N THR A 185 -9.43 -19.36 6.55
CA THR A 185 -10.07 -19.36 7.89
C THR A 185 -11.39 -18.59 7.93
N SER A 186 -11.58 -17.58 7.07
CA SER A 186 -12.85 -16.85 6.95
C SER A 186 -13.92 -17.65 6.18
N LYS A 187 -13.50 -18.48 5.21
CA LYS A 187 -14.41 -19.38 4.48
C LYS A 187 -14.90 -20.54 5.34
N GLU A 188 -14.04 -21.09 6.19
CA GLU A 188 -14.38 -22.24 7.05
C GLU A 188 -15.24 -21.87 8.27
N ARG A 189 -15.19 -20.61 8.72
CA ARG A 189 -16.05 -20.09 9.80
C ARG A 189 -17.46 -19.68 9.34
N SER A 190 -17.70 -19.66 8.03
CA SER A 190 -18.96 -19.21 7.43
C SER A 190 -19.76 -20.36 6.79
N ALA A 191 -19.31 -21.61 6.96
CA ALA A 191 -19.97 -22.84 6.52
C ALA A 191 -20.42 -23.66 7.74
#